data_AF-A0A484Z891-F1
#
_entry.id   AF-A0A484Z891-F1
#
_cell.length_a   1.000
_cell.length_b   1.000
_cell.length_c   1.000
_cell.angle_alpha   90.00
_cell.angle_beta   90.00
_cell.angle_gamma   90.00
#
_symmetry.space_group_name_H-M   'P 1'
#
loop_
_entity.id
_entity.type
_entity.pdbx_description
1 polymer ?
#
loop_
_entity_poly.entity_id
_entity_poly.type
_entity_poly.pdbx_seq_one_letter_code
_entity_poly.pdbx_strand_id
1 'polypeptide(L)'
;MPRKQQLLDWASQNEAWIIEDDYDGEFHYTRKVLPSLKSLDHHERVIFMGTFSKTIMPSLRMGYLVMPASTVDAFTDCADIVTSGQPVLTQKILTAFLNEGHFFRHLKKMRTLYQTRREWDDCRPA
;
A
#
# COMPACT_ATOMS: atom_id res chain seq x y z
N MET A 1 7.45 18.32 7.59
CA MET A 1 6.12 18.16 6.99
C MET A 1 5.72 19.18 5.90
N PRO A 2 6.46 20.25 5.54
CA PRO A 2 5.90 21.26 4.61
C PRO A 2 5.67 20.73 3.17
N ARG A 3 6.48 19.78 2.70
CA ARG A 3 6.40 19.30 1.31
C ARG A 3 5.13 18.50 0.98
N LYS A 4 4.66 17.64 1.90
CA LYS A 4 3.44 16.83 1.69
C LYS A 4 2.20 17.72 1.62
N GLN A 5 2.12 18.71 2.53
CA GLN A 5 1.02 19.68 2.52
C GLN A 5 1.00 20.50 1.24
N GLN A 6 2.15 21.05 0.81
CA GLN A 6 2.24 21.79 -0.45
C GLN A 6 1.76 21.00 -1.67
N LEU A 7 2.04 19.70 -1.71
CA LEU A 7 1.58 18.84 -2.81
C LEU A 7 0.05 18.64 -2.77
N LEU A 8 -0.51 18.42 -1.58
CA LEU A 8 -1.96 18.30 -1.39
C LEU A 8 -2.68 19.60 -1.74
N ASP A 9 -2.14 20.75 -1.30
CA ASP A 9 -2.70 22.07 -1.60
C ASP A 9 -2.68 22.32 -3.11
N TRP A 10 -1.57 22.02 -3.77
CA TRP A 10 -1.46 22.12 -5.23
C TRP A 10 -2.47 21.23 -5.94
N ALA A 11 -2.62 19.97 -5.52
CA ALA A 11 -3.55 19.04 -6.14
C ALA A 11 -5.00 19.49 -5.96
N SER A 12 -5.34 20.01 -4.77
CA SER A 12 -6.66 20.58 -4.49
C SER A 12 -6.94 21.79 -5.39
N GLN A 13 -5.98 22.72 -5.51
CA GLN A 13 -6.12 23.94 -6.32
C GLN A 13 -6.23 23.68 -7.83
N ASN A 14 -5.64 22.58 -8.31
CA ASN A 14 -5.60 22.23 -9.73
C ASN A 14 -6.57 21.09 -10.10
N GLU A 15 -7.41 20.66 -9.15
CA GLU A 15 -8.28 19.50 -9.29
C GLU A 15 -7.55 18.23 -9.76
N ALA A 16 -6.29 18.10 -9.39
CA ALA A 16 -5.41 17.03 -9.85
C ALA A 16 -5.48 15.81 -8.91
N TRP A 17 -5.27 14.63 -9.49
CA TRP A 17 -5.14 13.38 -8.76
C TRP A 17 -3.68 13.12 -8.37
N ILE A 18 -3.47 12.62 -7.16
CA ILE A 18 -2.18 12.07 -6.71
C ILE A 18 -2.33 10.56 -6.57
N ILE A 19 -1.45 9.81 -7.23
CA ILE A 19 -1.35 8.36 -7.02
C ILE A 19 -0.20 8.11 -6.04
N GLU A 20 -0.55 7.62 -4.85
CA GLU A 20 0.41 7.21 -3.82
C GLU A 20 0.61 5.70 -3.90
N ASP A 21 1.73 5.25 -4.48
CA ASP A 21 2.16 3.84 -4.46
C ASP A 21 3.01 3.58 -3.22
N ASP A 22 2.41 2.98 -2.18
CA ASP A 22 3.12 2.70 -0.94
C ASP A 22 3.92 1.40 -1.05
N TYR A 23 5.16 1.59 -1.51
CA TYR A 23 6.08 0.51 -1.77
C TYR A 23 6.53 -0.24 -0.49
N ASP A 24 6.57 0.40 0.69
CA ASP A 24 7.22 -0.13 1.91
C ASP A 24 6.49 0.18 3.24
N GLY A 25 5.30 0.77 3.25
CA GLY A 25 4.65 1.23 4.47
C GLY A 25 4.29 0.14 5.49
N GLU A 26 4.26 -1.12 5.07
CA GLU A 26 4.07 -2.25 5.98
C GLU A 26 5.37 -2.73 6.63
N PHE A 27 6.52 -2.29 6.14
CA PHE A 27 7.87 -2.69 6.55
C PHE A 27 8.67 -1.52 7.15
N HIS A 28 8.04 -0.69 7.98
CA HIS A 28 8.77 0.39 8.66
C HIS A 28 9.78 -0.16 9.68
N TYR A 29 11.08 0.05 9.41
CA TYR A 29 12.21 -0.33 10.27
C TYR A 29 12.69 0.81 11.20
N THR A 30 12.08 2.00 11.15
CA THR A 30 12.52 3.19 11.91
C THR A 30 11.39 3.82 12.73
N ARG A 31 11.73 4.41 13.89
CA ARG A 31 10.80 4.83 14.95
C ARG A 31 9.78 5.93 14.57
N LYS A 32 9.84 6.51 13.37
CA LYS A 32 8.94 7.61 12.97
C LYS A 32 8.22 7.26 11.67
N VAL A 33 7.05 6.66 11.80
CA VAL A 33 6.12 6.46 10.68
C VAL A 33 5.73 7.84 10.17
N LEU A 34 6.09 8.14 8.92
CA LEU A 34 5.54 9.31 8.26
C LEU A 34 4.11 8.96 7.83
N PRO A 35 3.10 9.78 8.19
CA PRO A 35 1.74 9.54 7.73
C PRO A 35 1.70 9.52 6.20
N SER A 36 0.92 8.59 5.61
CA SER A 36 0.69 8.55 4.16
C SER A 36 0.07 9.86 3.68
N LEU A 37 0.27 10.22 2.41
CA LEU A 37 -0.41 11.35 1.80
C LEU A 37 -1.93 11.18 1.92
N LYS A 38 -2.44 9.96 1.69
CA LYS A 38 -3.87 9.65 1.85
C LYS A 38 -4.40 9.96 3.24
N SER A 39 -3.64 9.69 4.31
CA SER A 39 -4.05 10.00 5.68
C SER A 39 -4.10 11.50 6.00
N LEU A 40 -3.43 12.32 5.19
CA LEU A 40 -3.41 13.78 5.30
C LEU A 40 -4.36 14.46 4.30
N ASP A 41 -4.96 13.68 3.39
CA ASP A 41 -5.80 14.18 2.31
C ASP A 41 -7.23 14.43 2.78
N HIS A 42 -7.58 15.71 2.92
CA HIS A 42 -8.93 16.16 3.28
C HIS A 42 -9.80 16.54 2.07
N HIS A 43 -9.22 16.56 0.88
CA HIS A 43 -9.89 17.00 -0.35
C HIS A 43 -10.19 15.85 -1.30
N GLU A 44 -10.00 14.62 -0.85
CA GLU A 44 -10.24 13.41 -1.63
C GLU A 44 -9.50 13.42 -2.97
N ARG A 45 -8.22 13.87 -2.96
CA ARG A 45 -7.37 13.95 -4.17
C ARG A 45 -6.29 12.88 -4.25
N VAL A 46 -6.14 12.04 -3.22
CA VAL A 46 -5.14 10.98 -3.20
C VAL A 46 -5.80 9.62 -3.39
N ILE A 47 -5.30 8.86 -4.37
CA ILE A 47 -5.56 7.43 -4.57
C ILE A 47 -4.34 6.67 -4.06
N PHE A 48 -4.53 5.90 -3.00
CA PHE A 48 -3.47 5.09 -2.40
C PHE A 48 -3.51 3.68 -2.98
N MET A 49 -2.35 3.15 -3.36
CA MET A 49 -2.17 1.81 -3.89
C MET A 49 -1.28 0.99 -2.97
N GLY A 50 -1.78 -0.19 -2.59
CA GLY A 50 -1.04 -1.19 -1.83
C GLY A 50 -0.95 -2.52 -2.56
N THR A 51 0.01 -3.36 -2.17
CA THR A 51 0.19 -4.70 -2.75
C THR A 51 0.54 -5.74 -1.70
N PHE A 52 -0.01 -6.95 -1.86
CA PHE A 52 0.39 -8.11 -1.07
C PHE A 52 1.64 -8.83 -1.62
N SER A 53 2.15 -8.39 -2.77
CA SER A 53 3.28 -9.03 -3.47
C SER A 53 4.57 -9.01 -2.65
N LYS A 54 4.79 -7.94 -1.87
CA LYS A 54 5.98 -7.79 -1.04
C LYS A 54 5.79 -8.27 0.38
N THR A 55 4.55 -8.32 0.83
CA THR A 55 4.20 -8.53 2.22
C THR A 55 3.79 -9.97 2.49
N ILE A 56 3.44 -10.71 1.44
CA ILE A 56 3.16 -12.16 1.48
C ILE A 56 4.05 -12.89 0.47
N MET A 57 3.81 -12.72 -0.84
CA MET A 57 4.64 -13.30 -1.91
C MET A 57 4.31 -12.71 -3.30
N PRO A 58 5.29 -12.56 -4.21
CA PRO A 58 5.06 -11.93 -5.53
C PRO A 58 4.07 -12.67 -6.43
N SER A 59 4.00 -14.00 -6.31
CA SER A 59 3.10 -14.86 -7.09
C SER A 59 1.62 -14.66 -6.76
N LEU A 60 1.30 -13.96 -5.66
CA LEU A 60 -0.08 -13.70 -5.27
C LEU A 60 -0.80 -12.76 -6.24
N ARG A 61 -0.07 -11.84 -6.88
CA ARG A 61 -0.57 -10.88 -7.88
C ARG A 61 -1.78 -10.06 -7.42
N MET A 62 -1.92 -9.85 -6.10
CA MET A 62 -3.00 -9.07 -5.52
C MET A 62 -2.52 -7.74 -4.95
N GLY A 63 -3.34 -6.72 -5.16
CA GLY A 63 -3.21 -5.40 -4.58
C GLY A 63 -4.57 -4.81 -4.28
N TYR A 64 -4.57 -3.62 -3.71
CA TYR A 64 -5.78 -2.91 -3.33
C TYR A 64 -5.58 -1.41 -3.53
N LEU A 65 -6.69 -0.70 -3.71
CA LEU A 65 -6.72 0.74 -3.82
C LEU A 65 -7.57 1.30 -2.68
N VAL A 66 -7.14 2.42 -2.10
CA VAL A 66 -7.95 3.24 -1.18
C VAL A 66 -8.17 4.58 -1.87
N MET A 67 -9.41 4.85 -2.25
CA MET A 67 -9.80 5.97 -3.10
C MET A 67 -11.13 6.58 -2.64
N PRO A 68 -11.50 7.79 -3.11
CA PRO A 68 -12.81 8.37 -2.85
C PRO A 68 -13.94 7.48 -3.36
N ALA A 69 -15.07 7.44 -2.65
CA ALA A 69 -16.21 6.60 -3.03
C ALA A 69 -16.76 6.96 -4.43
N SER A 70 -16.70 8.25 -4.78
CA SER A 70 -17.16 8.77 -6.08
C SER A 70 -16.37 8.25 -7.29
N THR A 71 -15.15 7.73 -7.09
CA THR A 71 -14.32 7.21 -8.18
C THR A 71 -14.43 5.69 -8.34
N VAL A 72 -15.08 4.99 -7.40
CA VAL A 72 -15.12 3.52 -7.38
C VAL A 72 -15.75 2.96 -8.65
N ASP A 73 -16.93 3.46 -9.02
CA ASP A 73 -17.67 2.94 -10.20
C ASP A 73 -16.85 3.08 -11.48
N ALA A 74 -16.24 4.25 -11.72
CA ALA A 74 -15.40 4.49 -12.89
C ALA A 74 -14.18 3.56 -12.95
N PHE A 75 -13.58 3.22 -11.80
CA PHE A 75 -12.47 2.27 -11.72
C PHE A 75 -12.95 0.83 -11.94
N THR A 76 -14.11 0.46 -11.42
CA THR A 76 -14.71 -0.86 -11.63
C THR A 76 -15.04 -1.08 -13.11
N ASP A 77 -15.70 -0.11 -13.76
CA ASP A 77 -16.02 -0.17 -15.19
C ASP A 77 -14.76 -0.35 -16.05
N CYS A 78 -13.70 0.40 -15.72
CA CYS A 78 -12.42 0.27 -16.41
C CYS A 78 -11.75 -1.09 -16.15
N ALA A 79 -11.80 -1.58 -14.90
CA ALA A 79 -11.23 -2.87 -14.53
C ALA A 79 -11.92 -4.05 -15.21
N ASP A 80 -13.23 -3.97 -15.42
CA ASP A 80 -14.00 -4.99 -16.14
C ASP A 80 -13.63 -5.06 -17.63
N ILE A 81 -13.15 -3.95 -18.21
CA ILE A 81 -12.67 -3.90 -19.60
C ILE A 81 -11.21 -4.35 -19.71
N VAL A 82 -10.36 -3.88 -18.78
CA VAL A 82 -8.89 -4.00 -18.89
C VAL A 82 -8.36 -5.29 -18.25
N THR A 83 -9.12 -5.92 -17.36
CA THR A 83 -8.68 -7.08 -16.58
C THR A 83 -9.65 -8.24 -16.72
N SER A 84 -9.16 -9.47 -16.58
CA SER A 84 -10.01 -10.66 -16.49
C SER A 84 -10.42 -11.00 -15.04
N GLY A 85 -10.32 -10.03 -14.12
CA GLY A 85 -10.53 -10.23 -12.69
C GLY A 85 -9.39 -10.94 -11.98
N GLN A 86 -9.51 -11.07 -10.65
CA GLN A 86 -8.54 -11.76 -9.80
C GLN A 86 -9.05 -13.16 -9.40
N PRO A 87 -8.17 -14.19 -9.28
CA PRO A 87 -8.61 -15.55 -8.96
C PRO A 87 -9.41 -15.61 -7.65
N VAL A 88 -10.68 -16.06 -7.72
CA VAL A 88 -11.61 -16.08 -6.57
C VAL A 88 -11.10 -16.93 -5.42
N LEU A 89 -10.50 -18.09 -5.70
CA LEU A 89 -9.93 -18.96 -4.66
C LEU A 89 -8.83 -18.22 -3.89
N THR A 90 -7.94 -17.53 -4.60
CA THR A 90 -6.84 -16.77 -4.00
C THR A 90 -7.37 -15.62 -3.14
N GLN A 91 -8.42 -14.92 -3.59
CA GLN A 91 -9.10 -13.90 -2.79
C GLN A 91 -9.66 -14.50 -1.49
N LYS A 92 -10.37 -15.64 -1.56
CA LYS A 92 -10.92 -16.32 -0.37
C LYS A 92 -9.85 -16.76 0.62
N ILE A 93 -8.73 -17.31 0.13
CA ILE A 93 -7.60 -17.70 0.97
C ILE A 93 -7.03 -16.47 1.68
N LEU A 94 -6.81 -15.37 0.96
CA LEU A 94 -6.32 -14.13 1.56
C LEU A 94 -7.30 -13.58 2.59
N THR A 95 -8.60 -13.59 2.32
CA THR A 95 -9.63 -13.16 3.28
C THR A 95 -9.54 -13.95 4.58
N ALA A 96 -9.47 -15.29 4.51
CA ALA A 96 -9.30 -16.13 5.69
C ALA A 96 -7.98 -15.82 6.42
N PHE A 97 -6.88 -15.70 5.68
CA PHE A 97 -5.55 -15.38 6.22
C PHE A 97 -5.50 -14.04 6.97
N LEU A 98 -6.22 -13.02 6.48
CA LEU A 98 -6.38 -11.72 7.12
C LEU A 98 -7.27 -11.82 8.37
N ASN A 99 -8.47 -12.42 8.24
CA ASN A 99 -9.46 -12.50 9.32
C ASN A 99 -8.97 -13.34 10.51
N GLU A 100 -8.18 -14.38 10.27
CA GLU A 100 -7.59 -15.22 11.32
C GLU A 100 -6.30 -14.60 11.93
N GLY A 101 -5.94 -13.39 11.52
CA GLY A 101 -4.79 -12.64 12.06
C GLY A 101 -3.43 -13.24 11.71
N HIS A 102 -3.36 -14.17 10.74
CA HIS A 102 -2.09 -14.75 10.30
C HIS A 102 -1.21 -13.70 9.60
N PHE A 103 -1.83 -12.78 8.84
CA PHE A 103 -1.11 -11.70 8.17
C PHE A 103 -0.35 -10.80 9.14
N PHE A 104 -1.00 -10.33 10.22
CA PHE A 104 -0.33 -9.48 11.22
C PHE A 104 0.82 -10.21 11.92
N ARG A 105 0.64 -11.50 12.25
CA ARG A 105 1.70 -12.34 12.82
C ARG A 105 2.87 -12.51 11.85
N HIS A 106 2.57 -12.76 10.57
CA HIS A 106 3.55 -12.84 9.49
C HIS A 106 4.34 -11.53 9.36
N LEU A 107 3.65 -10.39 9.23
CA LEU A 107 4.29 -9.07 9.15
C LEU A 107 5.20 -8.79 10.33
N LYS A 108 4.76 -9.08 11.56
CA LYS A 108 5.60 -8.89 12.76
C LYS A 108 6.89 -9.71 12.67
N LYS A 109 6.80 -10.97 12.26
CA LYS A 109 7.97 -11.85 12.07
C LYS A 109 8.88 -11.33 10.95
N MET A 110 8.31 -10.93 9.82
CA MET A 110 9.08 -10.45 8.66
C MET A 110 9.80 -9.13 8.96
N ARG A 111 9.16 -8.20 9.70
CA ARG A 111 9.81 -6.96 10.17
C ARG A 111 11.08 -7.24 10.95
N THR A 112 11.07 -8.17 11.90
CA THR A 112 12.29 -8.55 12.64
C THR A 112 13.35 -9.13 11.72
N LEU A 113 12.98 -10.05 10.82
CA LEU A 113 13.92 -10.69 9.90
C LEU A 113 14.60 -9.68 8.96
N TYR A 114 13.83 -8.79 8.35
CA TYR A 114 14.38 -7.81 7.42
C TYR A 114 15.15 -6.70 8.13
N GLN A 115 14.82 -6.37 9.38
CA GLN A 115 15.65 -5.50 10.19
C GLN A 115 17.05 -6.10 10.36
N THR A 116 17.15 -7.37 10.76
CA THR A 116 18.45 -8.06 10.91
C THR A 116 19.22 -8.12 9.60
N ARG A 117 18.55 -8.37 8.46
CA ARG A 117 19.20 -8.37 7.14
C ARG A 117 19.76 -6.99 6.78
N ARG A 118 19.03 -5.93 7.08
CA ARG A 118 19.49 -4.56 6.85
C ARG A 118 20.70 -4.21 7.71
N GLU A 119 20.65 -4.54 9.00
CA GLU A 119 21.79 -4.34 9.92
C GLU A 119 23.04 -5.11 9.44
N TRP A 120 22.87 -6.30 8.87
CA TRP A 120 23.97 -7.06 8.27
C TRP A 120 24.57 -6.37 7.04
N ASP A 121 23.73 -5.85 6.14
CA ASP A 121 24.20 -5.13 4.95
C ASP A 121 24.96 -3.85 5.31
N ASP A 122 24.54 -3.15 6.38
CA ASP A 122 25.23 -1.96 6.90
C ASP A 122 26.58 -2.28 7.57
N CYS A 123 26.78 -3.52 8.05
CA CYS A 123 28.02 -3.99 8.69
C CYS A 123 28.99 -4.71 7.76
N ARG A 124 28.71 -4.81 6.45
CA ARG A 124 29.59 -5.51 5.50
C ARG A 124 30.90 -4.70 5.30
N PRO A 125 32.09 -5.30 5.52
CA PRO A 125 33.32 -4.64 5.12
C PRO A 125 33.33 -4.49 3.59
N ALA A 126 33.73 -3.30 3.12
CA ALA A 126 33.83 -2.96 1.71
C ALA A 126 34.75 -3.90 0.93
#